data_AF-A0A212CMZ4-F1
#
_entry.id   AF-A0A212CMZ4-F1
#
_cell.length_a   1.000
_cell.length_b   1.000
_cell.length_c   1.000
_cell.angle_alpha   90.00
_cell.angle_beta   90.00
_cell.angle_gamma   90.00
#
_symmetry.space_group_name_H-M   'P 1'
#
loop_
_entity.id
_entity.type
_entity.pdbx_description
1 polymer ?
#
loop_
_entity_poly.entity_id
_entity_poly.type
_entity_poly.pdbx_seq_one_letter_code
_entity_poly.pdbx_strand_id
1 'polypeptide(L)'
;MGQMVGKPHHFSTLLYHLFKVQGFLVKHLQIEACLQTVVECNPWFPEEGSFDLEIWRQVKENVKRSVRQGKNILIDFWPLWALTEVVILPLQEGTYPKVSPSTEPNDSDNDSLMTPFSIKTDNSFLNNNSLPAF
;
A
#
# COMPACT_ATOMS: atom_id res chain seq x y z
N MET A 1 29.85 -6.69 25.13
CA MET A 1 28.77 -5.68 25.01
C MET A 1 27.79 -6.18 23.96
N GLY A 2 26.49 -6.09 24.24
CA GLY A 2 25.47 -7.03 23.80
C GLY A 2 25.14 -7.01 22.30
N GLN A 3 25.10 -8.21 21.72
CA GLN A 3 24.36 -8.46 20.49
C GLN A 3 22.87 -8.38 20.81
N MET A 4 22.18 -7.34 20.34
CA MET A 4 20.75 -7.46 20.07
C MET A 4 20.63 -8.35 18.83
N VAL A 5 20.49 -9.66 19.04
CA VAL A 5 19.90 -10.55 18.05
C VAL A 5 18.49 -10.03 17.82
N GLY A 6 18.31 -9.31 16.71
CA GLY A 6 17.06 -8.65 16.37
C GLY A 6 16.05 -9.70 15.96
N LYS A 7 15.38 -10.31 16.95
CA LYS A 7 14.36 -11.35 16.75
C LYS A 7 13.51 -11.09 15.49
N PRO A 8 13.12 -12.12 14.71
CA PRO A 8 12.29 -12.01 13.50
C PRO A 8 10.89 -11.36 13.70
N HIS A 9 10.56 -10.92 14.92
CA HIS A 9 9.34 -10.21 15.28
C HIS A 9 9.36 -8.72 14.90
N HIS A 10 10.51 -8.08 14.73
CA HIS A 10 10.53 -6.63 14.45
C HIS A 10 10.04 -6.28 13.04
N PHE A 11 10.56 -6.97 12.01
CA PHE A 11 10.15 -6.70 10.64
C PHE A 11 8.70 -7.12 10.35
N SER A 12 8.27 -8.28 10.87
CA SER A 12 6.88 -8.74 10.77
C SER A 12 5.89 -7.75 11.40
N THR A 13 6.25 -7.15 12.54
CA THR A 13 5.44 -6.10 13.20
C THR A 13 5.34 -4.85 12.33
N LEU A 14 6.45 -4.42 11.70
CA LEU A 14 6.44 -3.26 10.80
C LEU A 14 5.55 -3.51 9.57
N LEU A 15 5.70 -4.66 8.92
CA LEU A 15 4.86 -5.05 7.79
C LEU A 15 3.38 -5.13 8.19
N TYR A 16 3.08 -5.69 9.36
CA TYR A 16 1.72 -5.76 9.87
C TYR A 16 1.09 -4.36 10.03
N HIS A 17 1.82 -3.41 10.61
CA HIS A 17 1.35 -2.03 10.73
C HIS A 17 1.16 -1.38 9.37
N LEU A 18 2.09 -1.58 8.43
CA LEU A 18 1.97 -1.01 7.09
C LEU A 18 0.74 -1.56 6.35
N PHE A 19 0.48 -2.86 6.42
CA PHE A 19 -0.75 -3.45 5.86
C PHE A 19 -2.00 -2.84 6.48
N LYS A 20 -2.02 -2.66 7.80
CA LYS A 20 -3.14 -2.06 8.51
C LYS A 20 -3.39 -0.61 8.09
N VAL A 21 -2.34 0.18 7.93
CA VAL A 21 -2.44 1.58 7.46
C VAL A 21 -2.98 1.66 6.03
N GLN A 22 -2.64 0.69 5.19
CA GLN A 22 -3.10 0.60 3.80
C GLN A 22 -4.48 -0.08 3.66
N GLY A 23 -5.11 -0.47 4.77
CA GLY A 23 -6.45 -1.09 4.78
C GLY A 23 -6.48 -2.59 4.47
N PHE A 24 -5.32 -3.26 4.41
CA PHE A 24 -5.24 -4.70 4.18
C PHE A 24 -5.43 -5.48 5.50
N LEU A 25 -6.26 -6.51 5.46
CA LEU A 25 -6.50 -7.43 6.58
C LEU A 25 -5.61 -8.68 6.46
N VAL A 26 -4.32 -8.52 6.79
CA VAL A 26 -3.35 -9.63 6.81
C VAL A 26 -3.10 -10.08 8.25
N LYS A 27 -3.13 -11.39 8.51
CA LYS A 27 -2.82 -11.93 9.84
C LYS A 27 -1.31 -11.91 10.09
N HIS A 28 -0.89 -11.61 11.32
CA HIS A 28 0.52 -11.62 11.72
C HIS A 28 1.23 -12.94 11.37
N LEU A 29 0.56 -14.08 11.61
CA LEU A 29 1.08 -15.41 11.31
C LEU A 29 1.36 -15.63 9.81
N GLN A 30 0.55 -15.04 8.91
CA GLN A 30 0.80 -15.14 7.47
C GLN A 30 2.06 -14.37 7.06
N ILE A 31 2.29 -13.22 7.69
CA ILE A 31 3.49 -12.40 7.47
C ILE A 31 4.72 -13.16 7.95
N GLU A 32 4.69 -13.71 9.16
CA GLU A 32 5.80 -14.51 9.70
C GLU A 32 6.11 -15.73 8.83
N ALA A 33 5.09 -16.47 8.39
CA ALA A 33 5.29 -17.63 7.52
C ALA A 33 5.87 -17.25 6.13
N CYS A 34 5.47 -16.09 5.59
CA CYS A 34 6.03 -15.54 4.37
C CYS A 34 7.51 -15.16 4.55
N LEU A 35 7.84 -14.41 5.62
CA LEU A 35 9.22 -14.02 5.92
C LEU A 35 10.11 -15.23 6.21
N GLN A 36 9.59 -16.25 6.86
CA GLN A 36 10.31 -17.50 7.07
C GLN A 36 10.70 -18.14 5.73
N THR A 37 9.77 -18.21 4.78
CA THR A 37 10.05 -18.72 3.42
C THR A 37 11.12 -17.89 2.72
N VAL A 38 11.11 -16.56 2.91
CA VAL A 38 12.13 -15.65 2.37
C VAL A 38 13.50 -15.97 2.93
N VAL A 39 13.65 -16.04 4.25
CA VAL A 39 14.91 -16.30 4.94
C VAL A 39 15.48 -17.67 4.56
N GLU A 40 14.64 -18.69 4.44
CA GLU A 40 15.10 -20.02 4.03
C GLU A 40 15.57 -20.07 2.57
N CYS A 41 14.99 -19.26 1.67
CA CYS A 41 15.43 -19.17 0.28
C CYS A 41 16.60 -18.18 0.11
N ASN A 42 16.80 -17.30 1.09
CA ASN A 42 17.76 -16.19 1.05
C ASN A 42 18.48 -16.06 2.39
N PRO A 43 19.49 -16.92 2.67
CA PRO A 43 20.20 -16.88 3.95
C PRO A 43 20.94 -15.56 4.23
N TRP A 44 21.15 -14.75 3.18
CA TRP A 44 21.80 -13.44 3.25
C TRP A 44 20.81 -12.30 3.54
N PHE A 45 19.49 -12.56 3.53
CA PHE A 45 18.49 -11.53 3.77
C PHE A 45 18.61 -11.02 5.22
N PRO A 46 18.59 -9.68 5.45
CA PRO A 46 18.78 -9.13 6.78
C PRO A 46 17.71 -9.61 7.77
N GLU A 47 18.09 -9.82 9.03
CA GLU A 47 17.16 -10.24 10.09
C GLU A 47 16.13 -9.12 10.39
N GLU A 48 16.55 -7.86 10.32
CA GLU A 48 15.70 -6.68 10.43
C GLU A 48 14.81 -6.46 9.20
N GLY A 49 15.00 -7.26 8.15
CA GLY A 49 14.38 -7.09 6.85
C GLY A 49 14.96 -5.92 6.05
N SER A 50 14.32 -5.65 4.92
CA SER A 50 14.69 -4.54 4.04
C SER A 50 13.44 -3.98 3.38
N PHE A 51 13.44 -2.69 3.07
CA PHE A 51 12.44 -2.04 2.22
C PHE A 51 13.05 -1.63 0.86
N ASP A 52 14.21 -2.17 0.51
CA ASP A 52 14.90 -1.88 -0.74
C ASP A 52 14.35 -2.72 -1.90
N LEU A 53 13.70 -2.11 -2.89
CA LEU A 53 13.15 -2.84 -4.05
C LEU A 53 14.20 -3.68 -4.80
N GLU A 54 15.47 -3.29 -4.81
CA GLU A 54 16.54 -4.10 -5.40
C GLU A 54 16.75 -5.40 -4.62
N ILE A 55 16.78 -5.31 -3.29
CA ILE A 55 16.85 -6.48 -2.40
C ILE A 55 15.62 -7.36 -2.59
N TRP A 56 14.42 -6.77 -2.69
CA TRP A 56 13.18 -7.51 -2.93
C TRP A 56 13.21 -8.23 -4.28
N ARG A 57 13.71 -7.59 -5.35
CA ARG A 57 13.86 -8.24 -6.65
C ARG A 57 14.78 -9.46 -6.56
N GLN A 58 15.91 -9.35 -5.88
CA GLN A 58 16.84 -10.46 -5.71
C GLN A 58 16.22 -11.61 -4.89
N VAL A 59 15.52 -11.29 -3.82
CA VAL A 59 14.78 -12.26 -2.99
C VAL A 59 13.76 -13.03 -3.83
N LYS A 60 12.96 -12.29 -4.62
CA LYS A 60 11.94 -12.85 -5.52
C LYS A 60 12.51 -13.86 -6.50
N GLU A 61 13.64 -13.53 -7.13
CA GLU A 61 14.30 -14.42 -8.10
C GLU A 61 14.87 -15.68 -7.44
N ASN A 62 15.42 -15.57 -6.23
CA ASN A 62 15.90 -16.72 -5.48
C ASN A 62 14.73 -17.63 -5.06
N VAL A 63 13.60 -17.08 -4.61
CA VAL A 63 12.41 -17.88 -4.30
C VAL A 63 11.90 -18.60 -5.55
N LYS A 64 11.81 -17.92 -6.71
CA LYS A 64 11.45 -18.57 -7.99
C LYS A 64 12.41 -19.72 -8.33
N ARG A 65 13.72 -19.54 -8.12
CA ARG A 65 14.72 -20.59 -8.35
C ARG A 65 14.49 -21.78 -7.42
N SER A 66 14.22 -21.56 -6.15
CA SER A 66 13.93 -22.63 -5.19
C SER A 66 12.67 -23.40 -5.56
N VAL A 67 11.60 -22.72 -6.01
CA VAL A 67 10.38 -23.37 -6.51
C VAL A 67 10.69 -24.27 -7.71
N ARG A 68 11.51 -23.81 -8.65
CA ARG A 68 11.95 -24.62 -9.81
C ARG A 68 12.79 -25.84 -9.40
N GLN A 69 13.46 -25.78 -8.26
CA GLN A 69 14.23 -26.89 -7.68
C GLN A 69 13.36 -27.85 -6.86
N GLY A 70 12.04 -27.66 -6.83
CA GLY A 70 11.10 -28.53 -6.13
C GLY A 70 10.84 -28.13 -4.67
N LYS A 71 11.25 -26.94 -4.24
CA LYS A 71 10.89 -26.43 -2.91
C LYS A 71 9.40 -26.07 -2.88
N ASN A 72 8.67 -26.63 -1.93
CA ASN A 72 7.29 -26.23 -1.66
C ASN A 72 7.27 -24.88 -0.96
N ILE A 73 6.63 -23.90 -1.58
CA ILE A 73 6.32 -22.60 -0.98
C ILE A 73 4.85 -22.56 -0.56
N LEU A 74 4.52 -21.68 0.38
CA LEU A 74 3.14 -21.44 0.78
C LEU A 74 2.32 -20.93 -0.41
N ILE A 75 1.06 -21.39 -0.52
CA ILE A 75 0.13 -20.96 -1.59
C ILE A 75 -0.06 -19.43 -1.56
N ASP A 76 -0.16 -18.86 -0.36
CA ASP A 76 -0.40 -17.42 -0.16
C ASP A 76 0.88 -16.57 -0.30
N PHE A 77 2.03 -17.18 -0.59
CA PHE A 77 3.31 -16.48 -0.68
C PHE A 77 3.29 -15.39 -1.75
N TRP A 78 2.87 -15.72 -2.98
CA TRP A 78 2.90 -14.77 -4.09
C TRP A 78 1.93 -13.60 -3.93
N PRO A 79 0.67 -13.81 -3.52
CA PRO A 79 -0.23 -12.71 -3.18
C PRO A 79 0.32 -11.81 -2.08
N LEU A 80 0.84 -12.39 -0.99
CA LEU A 80 1.35 -11.61 0.13
C LEU A 80 2.64 -10.86 -0.22
N TRP A 81 3.50 -11.46 -1.05
CA TRP A 81 4.68 -10.81 -1.61
C TRP A 81 4.32 -9.59 -2.46
N ALA A 82 3.35 -9.74 -3.37
CA ALA A 82 2.88 -8.63 -4.21
C ALA A 82 2.25 -7.49 -3.38
N LEU A 83 1.46 -7.83 -2.35
CA LEU A 83 0.95 -6.83 -1.41
C LEU A 83 2.09 -6.10 -0.70
N THR A 84 3.14 -6.83 -0.31
CA THR A 84 4.28 -6.20 0.35
C THR A 84 5.02 -5.26 -0.58
N GLU A 85 5.25 -5.63 -1.85
CA GLU A 85 5.83 -4.73 -2.88
C GLU A 85 5.00 -3.44 -3.02
N VAL A 86 3.66 -3.55 -3.09
CA VAL A 86 2.75 -2.39 -3.18
C VAL A 86 2.84 -1.46 -1.97
N VAL A 87 3.03 -2.04 -0.79
CA VAL A 87 3.11 -1.27 0.46
C VAL A 87 4.49 -0.62 0.64
N ILE A 88 5.54 -1.20 0.05
CA ILE A 88 6.92 -0.68 0.11
C ILE A 88 7.17 0.41 -0.94
N LEU A 89 6.54 0.31 -2.11
CA LEU A 89 6.70 1.29 -3.20
C LEU A 89 6.56 2.75 -2.74
N PRO A 90 5.50 3.14 -1.99
CA PRO A 90 5.34 4.50 -1.46
C PRO A 90 6.34 4.90 -0.38
N LEU A 91 7.11 3.97 0.18
CA LEU A 91 8.13 4.26 1.20
C LEU A 91 9.49 4.60 0.58
N GLN A 92 9.75 4.12 -0.65
CA GLN A 92 11.01 4.37 -1.36
C GLN A 92 10.98 5.67 -2.15
N GLU A 93 9.84 5.97 -2.78
CA GLU A 93 9.61 7.28 -3.34
C GLU A 93 9.02 8.15 -2.23
N GLY A 94 9.72 9.21 -1.82
CA GLY A 94 9.13 10.29 -1.00
C GLY A 94 8.02 11.07 -1.71
N THR A 95 7.28 10.41 -2.60
CA THR A 95 6.29 10.93 -3.52
C THR A 95 5.05 10.07 -3.36
N TYR A 96 4.23 10.42 -2.37
CA TYR A 96 2.79 10.44 -2.59
C TYR A 96 2.52 10.96 -4.00
N PRO A 97 1.51 10.49 -4.75
CA PRO A 97 1.18 11.12 -6.02
C PRO A 97 1.08 12.62 -5.75
N LYS A 98 2.03 13.37 -6.31
CA LYS A 98 2.00 14.81 -6.33
C LYS A 98 0.64 15.10 -6.93
N VAL A 99 -0.27 15.64 -6.12
CA VAL A 99 -1.43 16.33 -6.67
C VAL A 99 -0.81 17.33 -7.61
N SER A 100 -0.84 17.03 -8.91
CA SER A 100 -0.46 17.99 -9.92
C SER A 100 -1.29 19.23 -9.61
N PRO A 101 -0.68 20.41 -9.44
CA PRO A 101 -1.43 21.64 -9.58
C PRO A 101 -2.06 21.54 -10.97
N SER A 102 -3.39 21.42 -11.01
CA SER A 102 -4.15 21.45 -12.25
C SER A 102 -3.66 22.66 -13.01
N THR A 103 -3.09 22.41 -14.19
CA THR A 103 -2.59 23.41 -15.12
C THR A 103 -3.62 24.53 -15.25
N GLU A 104 -3.20 25.76 -14.91
CA GLU A 104 -3.89 26.97 -15.36
C GLU A 104 -4.03 26.93 -16.88
N PRO A 105 -5.21 27.18 -17.45
CA PRO A 105 -5.27 27.72 -18.79
C PRO A 105 -4.88 29.20 -18.69
N ASN A 106 -3.66 29.52 -19.14
CA ASN A 106 -3.35 30.88 -19.55
C ASN A 106 -4.22 31.20 -20.77
N ASP A 107 -5.28 31.99 -20.56
CA ASP A 107 -5.71 32.96 -21.56
C ASP A 107 -5.61 34.34 -20.92
N SER A 108 -4.57 35.05 -21.36
CA SER A 108 -4.54 36.50 -21.31
C SER A 108 -5.75 37.00 -22.09
N ASP A 109 -6.70 37.60 -21.41
CA ASP A 109 -6.92 39.03 -21.56
C ASP A 109 -7.82 39.55 -20.43
N ASN A 110 -7.30 40.58 -19.78
CA ASN A 110 -8.02 41.37 -18.82
C ASN A 110 -9.07 42.20 -19.58
N ASP A 111 -10.33 42.15 -19.16
CA ASP A 111 -11.07 43.38 -18.94
C ASP A 111 -12.22 43.17 -17.94
N SER A 112 -12.32 44.10 -17.00
CA SER A 112 -13.51 44.51 -16.26
C SER A 112 -14.14 43.61 -15.17
N LEU A 113 -13.71 43.93 -13.94
CA LEU A 113 -14.53 44.36 -12.78
C LEU A 113 -15.67 43.46 -12.23
N MET A 114 -15.41 42.95 -11.02
CA MET A 114 -16.21 43.10 -9.79
C MET A 114 -17.72 42.76 -9.83
N THR A 115 -18.14 41.68 -9.14
CA THR A 115 -19.14 41.69 -8.04
C THR A 115 -19.39 40.28 -7.46
N PRO A 116 -19.84 40.18 -6.18
CA PRO A 116 -19.83 38.95 -5.41
C PRO A 116 -21.11 38.11 -5.57
N PHE A 117 -20.92 36.81 -5.35
CA PHE A 117 -21.88 35.72 -5.22
C PHE A 117 -23.32 36.12 -4.83
N SER A 118 -24.28 35.84 -5.72
CA SER A 118 -25.68 35.65 -5.37
C SER A 118 -25.99 34.15 -5.34
N ILE A 119 -26.32 33.66 -4.15
CA ILE A 119 -26.82 32.30 -3.93
C ILE A 119 -28.31 32.32 -4.29
N LYS A 120 -28.72 31.59 -5.32
CA LYS A 120 -30.14 31.32 -5.58
C LYS A 120 -30.43 29.85 -5.25
N THR A 121 -31.09 29.66 -4.12
CA THR A 121 -31.66 28.40 -3.66
C THR A 121 -32.97 28.16 -4.39
N ASP A 122 -33.06 27.13 -5.23
CA ASP A 122 -34.35 26.60 -5.70
C ASP A 122 -34.47 25.14 -5.23
N ASN A 123 -35.12 24.99 -4.09
CA ASN A 123 -35.57 23.71 -3.55
C ASN A 123 -36.95 23.44 -4.13
N SER A 124 -37.09 22.44 -5.00
CA SER A 124 -38.33 21.68 -5.15
C SER A 124 -38.10 20.63 -6.24
N PHE A 125 -37.94 19.36 -5.87
CA PHE A 125 -38.51 18.21 -6.59
C PHE A 125 -38.26 16.97 -5.72
N LEU A 126 -39.30 16.55 -5.00
CA LEU A 126 -39.71 15.16 -4.77
C LEU A 126 -40.89 15.17 -3.78
N ASN A 127 -42.09 15.38 -4.32
CA ASN A 127 -43.34 15.04 -3.65
C ASN A 127 -43.63 13.56 -3.92
N ASN A 128 -43.42 12.71 -2.92
CA ASN A 128 -43.91 11.33 -2.92
C ASN A 128 -44.86 11.16 -1.73
N ASN A 129 -46.09 11.67 -1.84
CA ASN A 129 -47.18 11.25 -0.99
C ASN A 129 -47.86 10.01 -1.60
N SER A 130 -47.76 8.87 -0.92
CA SER A 130 -48.84 7.89 -0.79
C SER A 130 -48.49 6.91 0.34
N LEU A 131 -49.03 7.19 1.53
CA LEU A 131 -49.18 6.22 2.62
C LEU A 131 -50.46 5.39 2.37
N PRO A 132 -50.51 4.10 2.71
CA PRO A 132 -51.78 3.40 2.86
C PRO A 132 -52.25 3.46 4.32
N ALA A 133 -53.55 3.66 4.53
CA ALA A 133 -54.23 3.29 5.76
C ALA A 133 -55.60 2.68 5.43
N PHE A 134 -55.78 1.47 5.96
CA PHE A 134 -56.94 0.56 6.07
C PHE A 134 -58.29 0.95 5.49
#